data_AF-A0A1M6U586-F1
#
_entry.id   AF-A0A1M6U586-F1
#
_cell.length_a   1.000
_cell.length_b   1.000
_cell.length_c   1.000
_cell.angle_alpha   90.00
_cell.angle_beta   90.00
_cell.angle_gamma   90.00
#
_symmetry.space_group_name_H-M   'P 1'
#
loop_
_entity.id
_entity.type
_entity.pdbx_description
1 polymer ?
#
loop_
_entity_poly.entity_id
_entity_poly.type
_entity_poly.pdbx_seq_one_letter_code
_entity_poly.pdbx_strand_id
1 'polypeptide(L)'
;MKVLGNGVKKSQKNHDFYQQIFKDIDGVNLFSAINEDFYSNYWLNTVLIDDCILSKENVKDFFSQNNIETRYLWNPIHLQPLYNKYIFLEVIFLV
;
A
#
# COMPACT_ATOMS: atom_id res chain seq x y z
N MET A 1 -18.14 2.15 21.72
CA MET A 1 -16.73 1.78 21.43
C MET A 1 -16.46 0.28 21.66
N LYS A 2 -17.28 -0.62 21.07
CA LYS A 2 -17.10 -2.10 21.15
C LYS A 2 -16.97 -2.77 19.77
N VAL A 3 -17.25 -2.04 18.69
CA VAL A 3 -17.32 -2.58 17.32
C VAL A 3 -15.96 -2.51 16.59
N LEU A 4 -15.08 -1.59 16.99
CA LEU A 4 -13.82 -1.31 16.28
C LEU A 4 -12.75 -2.40 16.47
N GLY A 5 -12.65 -3.03 17.65
CA GLY A 5 -11.60 -4.01 17.94
C GLY A 5 -11.66 -5.27 17.07
N ASN A 6 -12.86 -5.72 16.72
CA ASN A 6 -13.03 -6.92 15.88
C ASN A 6 -12.65 -6.66 14.42
N GLY A 7 -12.89 -5.45 13.91
CA GLY A 7 -12.50 -5.07 12.55
C GLY A 7 -10.98 -5.01 12.38
N VAL A 8 -10.28 -4.38 13.33
CA VAL A 8 -8.81 -4.27 13.30
C VAL A 8 -8.15 -5.64 13.31
N LYS A 9 -8.59 -6.56 14.19
CA LYS A 9 -8.06 -7.94 14.21
C LYS A 9 -8.30 -8.69 12.90
N LYS A 10 -9.43 -8.44 12.22
CA LYS A 10 -9.71 -9.05 10.92
C LYS A 10 -8.77 -8.52 9.83
N SER A 11 -8.57 -7.20 9.79
CA SER A 11 -7.64 -6.58 8.84
C SER A 11 -6.20 -7.05 9.06
N GLN A 12 -5.76 -7.18 10.30
CA GLN A 12 -4.44 -7.75 10.64
C GLN A 12 -4.30 -9.19 10.17
N LYS A 13 -5.29 -10.07 10.42
CA LYS A 13 -5.25 -11.44 9.91
C LYS A 13 -5.20 -11.51 8.38
N ASN A 14 -5.92 -10.62 7.69
CA ASN A 14 -5.85 -10.54 6.23
C ASN A 14 -4.46 -10.11 5.77
N HIS A 15 -3.84 -9.15 6.47
CA HIS A 15 -2.46 -8.73 6.20
C HIS A 15 -1.48 -9.90 6.35
N ASP A 16 -1.55 -10.65 7.45
CA ASP A 16 -0.70 -11.82 7.69
C ASP A 16 -0.87 -12.87 6.57
N PHE A 17 -2.10 -13.08 6.11
CA PHE A 17 -2.39 -13.97 4.99
C PHE A 17 -1.72 -13.52 3.69
N TYR A 18 -1.83 -12.23 3.33
CA TYR A 18 -1.14 -11.68 2.15
C TYR A 18 0.38 -11.72 2.30
N GLN A 19 0.91 -11.53 3.51
CA GLN A 19 2.34 -11.61 3.77
C GLN A 19 2.89 -13.01 3.43
N GLN A 20 2.15 -14.08 3.77
CA GLN A 20 2.54 -15.45 3.40
C GLN A 20 2.47 -15.69 1.89
N ILE A 21 1.48 -15.12 1.18
CA ILE A 21 1.34 -15.29 -0.27
C ILE A 21 2.46 -14.56 -1.03
N PHE A 22 2.76 -13.33 -0.65
CA PHE A 22 3.70 -12.49 -1.39
C PHE A 22 5.16 -12.76 -1.03
N LYS A 23 5.44 -13.49 0.05
CA LYS A 23 6.81 -13.77 0.53
C LYS A 23 7.71 -14.39 -0.54
N ASP A 24 7.13 -15.24 -1.40
CA ASP A 24 7.89 -16.02 -2.39
C ASP A 24 7.75 -15.45 -3.82
N ILE A 25 7.16 -14.25 -3.97
CA ILE A 25 6.99 -13.59 -5.27
C ILE A 25 8.08 -12.54 -5.45
N ASP A 26 9.00 -12.82 -6.38
CA ASP A 26 10.08 -11.90 -6.69
C ASP A 26 9.57 -10.59 -7.29
N GLY A 27 10.19 -9.48 -6.89
CA GLY A 27 9.77 -8.13 -7.30
C GLY A 27 8.46 -7.62 -6.66
N VAL A 28 7.87 -8.31 -5.68
CA VAL A 28 6.68 -7.85 -4.95
C VAL A 28 6.95 -7.78 -3.44
N ASN A 29 6.85 -6.57 -2.88
CA ASN A 29 7.09 -6.32 -1.46
C ASN A 29 5.85 -5.76 -0.78
N LEU A 30 5.23 -6.52 0.13
CA LEU A 30 4.09 -6.06 0.93
C LEU A 30 4.54 -5.06 2.00
N PHE A 31 3.92 -3.88 2.03
CA PHE A 31 4.17 -2.88 3.06
C PHE A 31 3.78 -3.40 4.45
N SER A 32 4.73 -3.39 5.37
CA SER A 32 4.54 -3.81 6.76
C SER A 32 5.08 -2.74 7.71
N ALA A 33 4.63 -2.75 8.97
CA ALA A 33 5.21 -1.90 10.00
C ALA A 33 6.73 -2.15 10.13
N ILE A 34 7.51 -1.08 10.32
CA ILE A 34 8.98 -1.12 10.30
C ILE A 34 9.52 -1.97 11.47
N ASN A 35 8.89 -1.88 12.62
CA ASN A 35 9.23 -2.64 13.82
C ASN A 35 8.00 -2.75 14.75
N GLU A 36 8.18 -3.41 15.89
CA GLU A 36 7.13 -3.63 16.90
C GLU A 36 6.66 -2.35 17.60
N ASP A 37 7.40 -1.25 17.49
CA ASP A 37 7.01 0.04 18.07
C ASP A 37 5.86 0.70 17.29
N PHE A 38 5.62 0.27 16.05
CA PHE A 38 4.55 0.78 15.19
C PHE A 38 3.36 -0.18 15.12
N TYR A 39 2.19 0.32 15.51
CA TYR A 39 0.95 -0.43 15.39
C TYR A 39 0.12 0.01 14.18
N SER A 40 0.20 -0.77 13.09
CA SER A 40 -0.66 -0.58 11.92
C SER A 40 -1.96 -1.37 12.06
N ASN A 41 -3.08 -0.74 11.70
CA ASN A 41 -4.38 -1.41 11.61
C ASN A 41 -4.58 -2.12 10.26
N TYR A 42 -3.64 -1.95 9.31
CA TYR A 42 -3.69 -2.47 7.95
C TYR A 42 -5.06 -2.30 7.27
N TRP A 43 -5.61 -1.08 7.34
CA TRP A 43 -6.90 -0.76 6.72
C TRP A 43 -6.91 -1.06 5.21
N LEU A 44 -5.77 -0.87 4.56
CA LEU A 44 -5.49 -1.29 3.19
C LEU A 44 -4.14 -2.01 3.14
N ASN A 45 -4.04 -3.03 2.29
CA ASN A 45 -2.78 -3.70 1.98
C ASN A 45 -2.19 -3.09 0.71
N THR A 46 -0.92 -2.75 0.76
CA THR A 46 -0.21 -2.11 -0.35
C THR A 46 1.05 -2.87 -0.65
N VAL A 47 1.32 -3.08 -1.94
CA VAL A 47 2.54 -3.75 -2.41
C VAL A 47 3.37 -2.76 -3.20
N LEU A 48 4.68 -2.80 -3.00
CA LEU A 48 5.66 -2.19 -3.88
C LEU A 48 6.06 -3.23 -4.92
N ILE A 49 6.04 -2.83 -6.18
CA ILE A 49 6.40 -3.68 -7.30
C ILE A 49 7.66 -3.11 -7.94
N ASP A 50 8.65 -3.98 -8.12
CA ASP A 50 9.86 -3.67 -8.89
C ASP A 50 9.57 -3.81 -10.38
N ASP A 51 9.50 -2.67 -11.08
CA ASP A 51 9.18 -2.60 -12.51
C ASP A 51 10.25 -3.26 -13.40
N CYS A 52 11.46 -3.52 -12.87
CA CYS A 52 12.49 -4.27 -13.60
C CYS A 52 12.16 -5.76 -13.70
N ILE A 53 11.37 -6.30 -12.76
CA ILE A 53 11.02 -7.72 -12.68
C ILE A 53 9.58 -7.92 -13.16
N LEU A 54 8.66 -7.04 -12.73
CA LEU A 54 7.23 -7.18 -12.96
C LEU A 54 6.59 -5.83 -13.24
N SER A 55 5.98 -5.66 -14.43
CA SER A 55 5.27 -4.42 -14.76
C SER A 55 4.00 -4.24 -13.91
N LYS A 56 3.88 -3.11 -13.21
CA LYS A 56 2.67 -2.72 -12.47
C LYS A 56 1.40 -2.73 -13.33
N GLU A 57 1.50 -2.33 -14.60
CA GLU A 57 0.36 -2.29 -15.53
C GLU A 57 -0.15 -3.70 -15.83
N ASN A 58 0.77 -4.63 -16.13
CA ASN A 58 0.43 -6.03 -16.38
C ASN A 58 -0.22 -6.69 -15.15
N VAL A 59 0.26 -6.35 -13.95
CA VAL A 59 -0.32 -6.84 -12.69
C VAL A 59 -1.74 -6.33 -12.51
N LYS A 60 -1.95 -5.02 -12.71
CA LYS A 60 -3.27 -4.40 -12.62
C LYS A 60 -4.24 -5.03 -13.61
N ASP A 61 -3.82 -5.23 -14.86
CA ASP A 61 -4.65 -5.84 -15.91
C ASP A 61 -4.98 -7.29 -15.58
N PHE A 62 -4.00 -8.07 -15.11
CA PHE A 62 -4.22 -9.44 -14.67
C PHE A 62 -5.27 -9.52 -13.53
N PHE A 63 -5.16 -8.66 -12.52
CA PHE A 63 -6.16 -8.62 -11.44
C PHE A 63 -7.54 -8.21 -11.97
N SER A 64 -7.60 -7.21 -12.85
CA SER A 64 -8.86 -6.75 -13.44
C SER A 64 -9.55 -7.85 -14.27
N GLN A 65 -8.80 -8.62 -15.06
CA GLN A 65 -9.33 -9.75 -15.83
C GLN A 65 -9.91 -10.86 -14.93
N ASN A 66 -9.41 -10.97 -13.70
CA ASN A 66 -9.88 -11.91 -12.69
C ASN A 66 -10.94 -11.31 -11.74
N ASN A 67 -11.56 -10.18 -12.10
CA ASN A 67 -12.54 -9.45 -11.29
C ASN A 67 -12.02 -9.01 -9.90
N ILE A 68 -10.72 -8.74 -9.79
CA ILE A 68 -10.08 -8.22 -8.58
C ILE A 68 -9.74 -6.75 -8.83
N GLU A 69 -10.39 -5.87 -8.07
CA GLU A 69 -10.11 -4.44 -8.16
C GLU A 69 -8.78 -4.10 -7.48
N THR A 70 -7.90 -3.43 -8.23
CA THR A 70 -6.66 -2.86 -7.70
C THR A 70 -6.57 -1.39 -8.07
N ARG A 71 -5.90 -0.61 -7.23
CA ARG A 71 -5.71 0.83 -7.43
C ARG A 71 -4.27 1.21 -7.17
N TYR A 72 -3.78 2.18 -7.93
CA TYR A 72 -2.52 2.84 -7.60
C TYR A 72 -2.68 3.64 -6.31
N LEU A 73 -1.56 3.78 -5.59
CA LEU A 73 -1.53 4.62 -4.41
C LEU A 73 -1.77 6.09 -4.77
N TRP A 74 -2.04 6.91 -3.75
CA TRP A 74 -2.32 8.33 -3.91
C TRP A 74 -1.18 9.02 -4.67
N ASN A 75 -1.52 9.72 -5.76
CA ASN A 75 -0.60 10.67 -6.37
C ASN A 75 -0.42 11.85 -5.39
N PRO A 76 0.83 12.16 -4.97
CA PRO A 76 1.10 13.20 -3.99
C PRO A 76 0.33 14.48 -4.28
N ILE A 77 -0.27 15.07 -3.23
CA ILE A 77 -1.19 16.21 -3.37
C ILE A 77 -0.52 17.37 -4.12
N HIS A 78 0.76 17.64 -3.86
CA HIS A 78 1.50 18.73 -4.48
C HIS A 78 1.74 18.55 -6.00
N LEU A 79 1.60 17.33 -6.53
CA LEU A 79 1.74 17.04 -7.97
C LEU A 79 0.40 17.12 -8.72
N GLN A 80 -0.71 17.29 -8.02
CA GLN A 80 -2.01 17.35 -8.67
C GLN A 80 -2.18 18.70 -9.39
N PRO A 81 -2.70 18.72 -10.63
CA PRO A 81 -2.87 19.95 -11.41
C PRO A 81 -3.66 21.05 -10.69
N LEU A 82 -4.60 20.66 -9.83
CA LEU A 82 -5.40 21.56 -9.01
C LEU A 82 -4.54 22.46 -8.11
N TYR A 83 -3.38 21.97 -7.67
CA TYR A 83 -2.54 22.66 -6.70
C TYR A 83 -1.30 23.35 -7.29
N ASN A 84 -1.17 23.41 -8.62
CA ASN A 84 -0.02 24.01 -9.31
C ASN A 84 0.26 25.49 -8.96
N LYS A 85 -0.69 26.20 -8.34
CA LYS A 85 -0.56 27.61 -7.96
C LYS A 85 -0.13 27.83 -6.50
N TYR A 86 0.00 26.76 -5.72
CA TYR A 86 0.33 26.85 -4.30
C TYR A 86 1.77 26.41 -4.06
N ILE A 87 2.45 27.11 -3.17
CA ILE A 87 3.81 26.76 -2.74
C ILE A 87 3.68 25.70 -1.65
N PHE A 88 4.28 24.54 -1.89
CA PHE A 88 4.42 23.49 -0.89
C PHE A 88 5.83 23.55 -0.31
N LEU A 89 5.93 23.59 1.01
CA LEU A 89 7.21 23.51 1.71
C LEU A 89 7.57 22.03 1.87
N GLU A 90 8.57 21.57 1.14
CA GLU A 90 9.25 20.31 1.47
C GLU A 90 10.16 20.56 2.67
N VAL A 91 9.63 20.30 3.86
CA VAL A 91 10.46 20.23 5.06
C VAL A 91 11.19 18.89 5.01
N ILE A 92 12.39 18.89 4.47
CA ILE A 92 13.31 17.76 4.56
C ILE A 92 13.75 17.68 6.03
N PHE A 93 13.14 16.78 6.79
CA PHE A 93 13.72 16.36 8.06
C PHE A 93 14.96 15.51 7.75
N LEU A 94 16.13 16.15 7.78
CA LEU A 94 17.40 15.45 8.00
C LEU A 94 17.42 15.05 9.48
N VAL A 95 17.15 13.77 9.74
CA VAL A 95 17.59 13.09 10.96
C VAL A 95 18.47 11.94 10.53
#